data_AF-A0A7Y9I034-F1
#
_entry.id   AF-A0A7Y9I034-F1
#
_cell.length_a   1.000
_cell.length_b   1.000
_cell.length_c   1.000
_cell.angle_alpha   90.00
_cell.angle_beta   90.00
_cell.angle_gamma   90.00
#
_symmetry.space_group_name_H-M   'P 1'
#
loop_
_entity.id
_entity.type
_entity.pdbx_description
1 polymer ?
#
loop_
_entity_poly.entity_id
_entity_poly.type
_entity_poly.pdbx_seq_one_letter_code
_entity_poly.pdbx_strand_id
1 'polypeptide(L)'
;MKKSWQIFWHIFFWLSIISVFLLLAEGEMRLGPEGIFVVFILYPAINIGLFYLNYLVYIPKFLDKKKYTAYATIIIITIILFGLGKYGVGLLFKPYVLVKMHEKVGFWQYFIDSIFASLTFIFLSTVLKFTTDWFLNERIQRDLENQRLSAELSFLKSQINPHFLFNSLNSIYSLAYQRSETTPDAILKLSEIMRYMLYECNDNEVSLEKELQYLQNYIELQKIRFGKKSYIDFKINGKVDGQQIVPLLLIAFIENAFKHGVANDPGSAIRLLIEVDESHLYFFIQNRKHNNNMDNLGGIGLINVKRRLDLLYPGRYKLDIIDGNETYTCELTLDL
;
A
#
# COMPACT_ATOMS: atom_id res chain seq x y z
N MET A 1 2.85 2.50 -21.26
CA MET A 1 2.99 2.67 -22.73
C MET A 1 3.78 1.49 -23.26
N LYS A 2 3.37 0.86 -24.38
CA LYS A 2 4.10 -0.29 -24.94
C LYS A 2 5.53 0.15 -25.34
N LYS A 3 6.54 -0.65 -25.00
CA LYS A 3 7.97 -0.41 -25.26
C LYS A 3 8.26 -0.07 -26.73
N SER A 4 7.45 -0.59 -27.66
CA SER A 4 7.50 -0.27 -29.09
C SER A 4 7.23 1.20 -29.41
N TRP A 5 6.35 1.86 -28.66
CA TRP A 5 6.00 3.26 -28.89
C TRP A 5 7.13 4.21 -28.48
N GLN A 6 7.86 3.86 -27.41
CA GLN A 6 9.03 4.64 -26.98
C GLN A 6 10.13 4.58 -28.03
N ILE A 7 10.42 3.39 -28.55
CA ILE A 7 11.43 3.19 -29.61
C ILE A 7 11.07 4.00 -30.86
N PHE A 8 9.80 4.00 -31.26
CA PHE A 8 9.32 4.81 -32.38
C PHE A 8 9.61 6.31 -32.19
N TRP A 9 9.26 6.88 -31.04
CA TRP A 9 9.50 8.31 -30.78
C TRP A 9 10.98 8.67 -30.71
N HIS A 10 11.83 7.79 -30.17
CA HIS A 10 13.28 7.99 -30.18
C HIS A 10 13.85 7.98 -31.60
N ILE A 11 13.44 7.04 -32.44
CA ILE A 11 13.88 6.97 -33.85
C ILE A 11 13.39 8.21 -34.61
N PHE A 12 12.10 8.55 -34.46
CA PHE A 12 11.50 9.73 -35.09
C PHE A 12 12.25 11.00 -34.69
N PHE A 13 12.51 11.21 -33.41
CA PHE A 13 13.24 12.37 -32.89
C PHE A 13 14.62 12.53 -33.53
N TRP A 14 15.42 11.46 -33.56
CA TRP A 14 16.76 11.52 -34.16
C TRP A 14 16.72 11.73 -35.67
N LEU A 15 15.78 11.10 -36.37
CA LEU A 15 15.59 11.32 -37.81
C LEU A 15 15.17 12.76 -38.11
N SER A 16 14.27 13.35 -37.31
CA SER A 16 13.89 14.75 -37.45
C SER A 16 15.07 15.69 -37.25
N ILE A 17 15.90 15.44 -36.22
CA ILE A 17 17.12 16.24 -35.98
C ILE A 17 18.07 16.16 -37.17
N ILE A 18 18.37 14.95 -37.65
CA ILE A 18 19.27 14.75 -38.80
C ILE A 18 18.70 15.43 -40.05
N SER A 19 17.39 15.32 -40.29
CA SER A 19 16.72 15.97 -41.42
C SER A 19 16.81 17.49 -41.37
N VAL A 20 16.66 18.11 -40.18
CA VAL A 20 16.79 19.57 -40.02
C VAL A 20 18.23 20.01 -40.32
N PHE A 21 19.23 19.28 -39.81
CA PHE A 21 20.63 19.59 -40.08
C PHE A 21 21.00 19.43 -41.57
N LEU A 22 20.43 18.44 -42.26
CA LEU A 22 20.61 18.28 -43.70
C LEU A 22 20.02 19.46 -44.49
N LEU A 23 18.80 19.89 -44.16
CA LEU A 23 18.14 21.03 -44.83
C LEU A 23 18.90 22.35 -44.62
N LEU A 24 19.47 22.58 -43.43
CA LEU A 24 20.28 23.76 -43.15
C LEU A 24 21.62 23.75 -43.91
N ALA A 25 22.15 22.57 -44.23
CA ALA A 25 23.43 22.42 -44.88
C ALA A 25 23.41 22.60 -46.41
N GLU A 26 22.28 22.29 -47.06
CA GLU A 26 22.09 22.49 -48.51
C GLU A 26 22.28 23.97 -48.93
N GLY A 27 22.11 24.93 -48.02
CA GLY A 27 22.30 26.36 -48.29
C GLY A 27 23.74 26.88 -48.22
N GLU A 28 24.67 26.19 -47.53
CA GLU A 28 25.99 26.75 -47.20
C GLU A 28 27.20 25.91 -47.70
N MET A 29 27.00 24.63 -48.04
CA MET A 29 28.13 23.71 -48.27
C MET A 29 28.02 22.93 -49.60
N ARG A 30 29.00 23.12 -50.51
CA ARG A 30 29.24 22.21 -51.65
C ARG A 30 29.96 20.93 -51.18
N LEU A 31 29.32 20.15 -50.31
CA LEU A 31 29.84 18.82 -49.91
C LEU A 31 29.46 17.78 -50.97
N GLY A 32 30.42 16.94 -51.37
CA GLY A 32 30.12 15.73 -52.15
C GLY A 32 29.37 14.68 -51.31
N PRO A 33 28.87 13.59 -51.94
CA PRO A 33 28.13 12.53 -51.24
C PRO A 33 28.86 11.95 -50.02
N GLU A 34 30.19 11.81 -50.11
CA GLU A 34 31.03 11.34 -49.00
C GLU A 34 31.04 12.32 -47.81
N GLY A 35 31.11 13.62 -48.08
CA GLY A 35 31.06 14.65 -47.06
C GLY A 35 29.71 14.70 -46.35
N ILE A 36 28.62 14.53 -47.11
CA ILE A 36 27.26 14.45 -46.55
C ILE A 36 27.15 13.25 -45.61
N PHE A 37 27.63 12.07 -46.04
CA PHE A 37 27.61 10.87 -45.21
C PHE A 37 28.41 11.04 -43.92
N VAL A 38 29.63 11.57 -44.01
CA VAL A 38 30.49 11.75 -42.82
C VAL A 38 29.87 12.73 -41.84
N VAL A 39 29.48 13.92 -42.31
CA VAL A 39 29.02 15.02 -41.44
C VAL A 39 27.62 14.79 -40.88
N PHE A 40 26.68 14.26 -41.67
CA PHE A 40 25.27 14.15 -41.27
C PHE A 40 24.83 12.77 -40.83
N ILE A 41 25.62 11.72 -41.09
CA ILE A 41 25.28 10.36 -40.68
C ILE A 41 26.30 9.84 -39.67
N LEU A 42 27.59 9.79 -40.03
CA LEU A 42 28.62 9.18 -39.18
C LEU A 42 28.82 9.92 -37.85
N TYR A 43 29.05 11.24 -37.88
CA TYR A 43 29.28 12.03 -36.68
C TYR A 43 28.05 12.09 -35.74
N PRO A 44 26.83 12.33 -36.25
CA PRO A 44 25.61 12.22 -35.44
C PRO A 44 25.42 10.82 -34.86
N ALA A 45 25.68 9.74 -35.60
CA ALA A 45 25.59 8.38 -35.07
C ALA A 45 26.54 8.13 -33.89
N ILE A 46 27.77 8.66 -33.95
CA ILE A 46 28.72 8.59 -32.83
C ILE A 46 28.16 9.33 -31.59
N ASN A 47 27.62 10.53 -31.77
CA ASN A 47 27.05 11.31 -30.67
C ASN A 47 25.77 10.68 -30.09
N ILE A 48 24.90 10.12 -30.94
CA ILE A 48 23.72 9.35 -30.53
C ILE A 48 24.15 8.08 -29.77
N GLY A 49 25.23 7.44 -30.20
CA GLY A 49 25.85 6.32 -29.48
C GLY A 49 26.28 6.72 -28.07
N LEU A 50 26.95 7.87 -27.92
CA LEU A 50 27.32 8.43 -26.61
C LEU A 50 26.08 8.72 -25.74
N PHE A 51 25.02 9.28 -26.33
CA PHE A 51 23.76 9.53 -25.65
C PHE A 51 23.18 8.23 -25.05
N TYR A 52 23.07 7.16 -25.84
CA TYR A 52 22.51 5.90 -25.36
C TYR A 52 23.45 5.15 -24.41
N LEU A 53 24.77 5.28 -24.59
CA LEU A 53 25.74 4.75 -23.64
C LEU A 53 25.55 5.40 -22.26
N ASN A 54 25.38 6.71 -22.20
CA ASN A 54 25.09 7.40 -20.95
C ASN A 54 23.71 7.01 -20.39
N TYR A 55 22.67 7.08 -21.23
CA TYR A 55 21.27 6.85 -20.87
C TYR A 55 20.99 5.42 -20.37
N LEU A 56 21.51 4.40 -21.06
CA LEU A 56 21.22 2.98 -20.79
C LEU A 56 22.25 2.32 -19.87
N VAL A 57 23.50 2.78 -19.86
CA VAL A 57 24.59 2.08 -19.15
C VAL A 57 25.13 2.92 -17.99
N TYR A 58 25.59 4.14 -18.24
CA TYR A 58 26.29 4.90 -17.19
C TYR A 58 25.35 5.36 -16.07
N ILE A 59 24.17 5.90 -16.43
CA ILE A 59 23.20 6.37 -15.44
C ILE A 59 22.73 5.20 -14.56
N PRO A 60 22.22 4.06 -15.09
CA PRO A 60 21.74 2.96 -14.24
C PRO A 60 22.84 2.28 -13.42
N LYS A 61 24.08 2.23 -13.93
CA LYS A 61 25.18 1.53 -13.24
C LYS A 61 25.82 2.37 -12.15
N PHE A 62 25.88 3.69 -12.33
CA PHE A 62 26.62 4.58 -11.43
C PHE A 62 25.73 5.65 -10.78
N LEU A 63 25.01 6.45 -11.57
CA LEU A 63 24.25 7.58 -11.06
C LEU A 63 23.06 7.12 -10.19
N ASP A 64 22.26 6.16 -10.66
CA ASP A 64 21.12 5.59 -9.92
C ASP A 64 21.57 4.90 -8.63
N LYS A 65 22.79 4.35 -8.63
CA LYS A 65 23.42 3.72 -7.46
C LYS A 65 24.16 4.70 -6.55
N LYS A 66 24.00 6.02 -6.78
CA LYS A 66 24.65 7.11 -6.03
C LYS A 66 26.19 7.07 -6.04
N LYS A 67 26.79 6.41 -7.04
CA LYS A 67 28.25 6.32 -7.24
C LYS A 67 28.75 7.52 -8.05
N TYR A 68 28.60 8.73 -7.51
CA TYR A 68 28.84 9.98 -8.25
C TYR A 68 30.29 10.15 -8.71
N THR A 69 31.27 9.74 -7.90
CA THR A 69 32.69 9.81 -8.26
C THR A 69 33.01 8.91 -9.45
N ALA A 70 32.56 7.65 -9.42
CA ALA A 70 32.72 6.72 -10.52
C ALA A 70 32.02 7.20 -11.81
N TYR A 71 30.83 7.83 -11.68
CA TYR A 71 30.11 8.43 -12.80
C TYR A 71 30.89 9.61 -13.43
N ALA A 72 31.42 10.51 -12.60
CA ALA A 72 32.23 11.63 -13.08
C ALA A 72 33.50 11.13 -13.78
N THR A 73 34.21 10.15 -13.19
CA THR A 73 35.42 9.57 -13.78
C THR A 73 35.14 8.90 -15.12
N ILE A 74 34.09 8.08 -15.24
CA ILE A 74 33.77 7.41 -16.51
C ILE A 74 33.35 8.39 -17.60
N ILE A 75 32.65 9.48 -17.25
CA ILE A 75 32.30 10.55 -18.19
C ILE A 75 33.57 11.24 -18.71
N ILE A 76 34.48 11.64 -17.82
CA ILE A 76 35.72 12.32 -18.22
C ILE A 76 36.54 11.43 -19.17
N ILE A 77 36.72 10.15 -18.80
CA ILE A 77 37.43 9.18 -19.64
C ILE A 77 36.72 9.04 -21.00
N THR A 78 35.40 8.93 -21.01
CA THR A 78 34.62 8.77 -22.25
C THR A 78 34.75 10.00 -23.15
N ILE A 79 34.67 11.22 -22.60
CA ILE A 79 34.80 12.47 -23.37
C ILE A 79 36.18 12.55 -24.03
N ILE A 80 37.26 12.23 -23.30
CA ILE A 80 38.63 12.25 -23.82
C ILE A 80 38.78 11.20 -24.94
N LEU A 81 38.35 9.96 -24.71
CA LEU A 81 38.44 8.88 -25.69
C LEU A 81 37.60 9.17 -26.95
N PHE A 82 36.39 9.70 -26.79
CA PHE A 82 35.55 10.10 -27.92
C PHE A 82 36.15 11.28 -28.68
N GLY A 83 36.75 12.26 -28.00
CA GLY A 83 37.42 13.39 -28.65
C GLY A 83 38.62 12.94 -29.49
N LEU A 84 39.47 12.09 -28.94
CA LEU A 84 40.61 11.51 -29.66
C LEU A 84 40.16 10.62 -30.83
N GLY A 85 39.16 9.76 -30.62
CA GLY A 85 38.60 8.89 -31.65
C GLY A 85 37.98 9.68 -32.80
N LYS A 86 37.18 10.71 -32.49
CA LYS A 86 36.59 11.61 -33.48
C LYS A 86 37.64 12.36 -34.27
N TYR A 87 38.72 12.81 -33.64
CA TYR A 87 39.84 13.45 -34.34
C TYR A 87 40.55 12.46 -35.27
N GLY A 88 40.77 11.23 -34.83
CA GLY A 88 41.30 10.14 -35.66
C GLY A 88 40.45 9.88 -36.91
N VAL A 89 39.13 9.82 -36.77
CA VAL A 89 38.20 9.74 -37.90
C VAL A 89 38.29 10.99 -38.78
N GLY A 90 38.40 12.17 -38.19
CA GLY A 90 38.59 13.43 -38.91
C GLY A 90 39.88 13.47 -39.73
N LEU A 91 40.94 12.79 -39.30
CA LEU A 91 42.19 12.65 -40.06
C LEU A 91 42.03 11.77 -41.31
N LEU A 92 41.11 10.79 -41.30
CA LEU A 92 40.80 9.97 -42.47
C LEU A 92 39.96 10.76 -43.49
N PHE A 93 39.11 11.68 -43.03
CA PHE A 93 38.21 12.50 -43.85
C PHE A 93 38.57 14.00 -43.81
N LYS A 94 39.87 14.30 -43.88
CA LYS A 94 40.43 15.67 -43.74
C LYS A 94 39.69 16.75 -44.54
N PRO A 95 39.41 16.58 -45.86
CA PRO A 95 38.79 17.63 -46.67
C PRO A 95 37.39 18.02 -46.20
N TYR A 96 36.69 17.13 -45.50
CA TYR A 96 35.30 17.32 -45.08
C TYR A 96 35.15 17.74 -43.62
N VAL A 97 36.12 17.38 -42.77
CA VAL A 97 36.02 17.53 -41.31
C VAL A 97 37.02 18.54 -40.75
N LEU A 98 38.24 18.56 -41.28
CA LEU A 98 39.35 19.37 -40.75
C LEU A 98 39.67 20.59 -41.61
N VAL A 99 38.84 20.88 -42.61
CA VAL A 99 38.90 22.09 -43.42
C VAL A 99 37.54 22.77 -43.35
N LYS A 100 37.49 23.96 -42.75
CA LYS A 100 36.27 24.76 -42.61
C LYS A 100 36.53 26.13 -43.20
N MET A 101 35.69 26.58 -44.14
CA MET A 101 35.85 27.88 -44.82
C MET A 101 37.26 28.10 -45.42
N HIS A 102 37.86 27.04 -45.99
CA HIS A 102 39.24 27.02 -46.53
C HIS A 102 40.38 27.17 -45.50
N GLU A 103 40.07 27.22 -44.20
CA GLU A 103 41.07 27.17 -43.13
C GLU A 103 41.18 25.76 -42.53
N LYS A 104 42.41 25.38 -42.17
CA LYS A 104 42.67 24.10 -41.50
C LYS A 104 42.31 24.21 -40.02
N VAL A 105 41.46 23.31 -39.54
CA VAL A 105 41.11 23.23 -38.12
C VAL A 105 42.23 22.48 -37.39
N GLY A 106 42.84 23.14 -36.41
CA GLY A 106 43.86 22.55 -35.55
C GLY A 106 43.29 21.52 -34.56
N PHE A 107 44.15 20.65 -34.03
CA PHE A 107 43.75 19.62 -33.04
C PHE A 107 42.99 20.22 -31.86
N TRP A 108 43.52 21.27 -31.24
CA TRP A 108 42.93 21.84 -30.02
C TRP A 108 41.54 22.44 -30.26
N GLN A 109 41.35 23.14 -31.39
CA GLN A 109 40.05 23.68 -31.77
C GLN A 109 39.02 22.55 -31.97
N TYR A 110 39.38 21.53 -32.75
CA TYR A 110 38.53 20.37 -32.97
C TYR A 110 38.19 19.62 -31.67
N PHE A 111 39.20 19.43 -30.81
CA PHE A 111 39.03 18.71 -29.56
C PHE A 111 38.09 19.44 -28.60
N ILE A 112 38.20 20.77 -28.51
CA ILE A 112 37.29 21.62 -27.74
C ILE A 112 35.87 21.54 -28.31
N ASP A 113 35.69 21.67 -29.62
CA ASP A 113 34.38 21.55 -30.28
C ASP A 113 33.75 20.16 -30.01
N SER A 114 34.57 19.10 -30.05
CA SER A 114 34.12 17.75 -29.74
C SER A 114 33.74 17.57 -28.27
N ILE A 115 34.43 18.22 -27.33
CA ILE A 115 34.06 18.22 -25.91
C ILE A 115 32.69 18.88 -25.74
N PHE A 116 32.49 20.07 -26.31
CA PHE A 116 31.20 20.77 -26.23
C PHE A 116 30.05 19.93 -26.80
N ALA A 117 30.25 19.33 -27.98
CA ALA A 117 29.26 18.43 -28.56
C ALA A 117 28.98 17.24 -27.63
N SER A 118 30.01 16.60 -27.08
CA SER A 118 29.85 15.44 -26.21
C SER A 118 29.12 15.79 -24.91
N LEU A 119 29.42 16.94 -24.31
CA LEU A 119 28.73 17.45 -23.13
C LEU A 119 27.24 17.71 -23.40
N THR A 120 26.88 18.27 -24.56
CA THR A 120 25.48 18.51 -24.94
C THR A 120 24.68 17.21 -24.99
N PHE A 121 25.21 16.14 -25.59
CA PHE A 121 24.51 14.84 -25.67
C PHE A 121 24.45 14.13 -24.30
N ILE A 122 25.49 14.25 -23.48
CA ILE A 122 25.48 13.74 -22.10
C ILE A 122 24.46 14.51 -21.25
N PHE A 123 24.39 15.83 -21.39
CA PHE A 123 23.41 16.67 -20.72
C PHE A 123 21.98 16.29 -21.15
N LEU A 124 21.72 16.19 -22.46
CA LEU A 124 20.41 15.82 -22.98
C LEU A 124 19.96 14.44 -22.49
N SER A 125 20.86 13.45 -22.50
CA SER A 125 20.55 12.10 -21.98
C SER A 125 20.27 12.12 -20.48
N THR A 126 21.02 12.91 -19.71
CA THR A 126 20.83 13.04 -18.26
C THR A 126 19.49 13.71 -17.94
N VAL A 127 19.16 14.83 -18.61
CA VAL A 127 17.89 15.54 -18.43
C VAL A 127 16.71 14.65 -18.81
N LEU A 128 16.77 13.96 -19.95
CA LEU A 128 15.69 13.06 -20.37
C LEU A 128 15.50 11.92 -19.37
N LYS A 129 16.59 11.28 -18.95
CA LYS A 129 16.56 10.17 -18.00
C LYS A 129 15.97 10.60 -16.65
N PHE A 130 16.49 11.70 -16.10
CA PHE A 130 15.99 12.30 -14.86
C PHE A 130 14.51 12.65 -14.95
N THR A 131 14.06 13.27 -16.05
CA THR A 131 12.66 13.61 -16.26
C THR A 131 11.78 12.37 -16.31
N THR A 132 12.19 11.33 -17.06
CA THR A 132 11.43 10.07 -17.14
C THR A 132 11.35 9.35 -15.81
N ASP A 133 12.45 9.33 -15.05
CA ASP A 133 12.50 8.67 -13.75
C ASP A 133 11.71 9.47 -12.69
N TRP A 134 11.70 10.80 -12.78
CA TRP A 134 10.88 11.66 -11.92
C TRP A 134 9.38 11.41 -12.12
N PHE A 135 8.88 11.42 -13.35
CA PHE A 135 7.47 11.11 -13.63
C PHE A 135 7.09 9.68 -13.23
N LEU A 136 7.99 8.71 -13.43
CA LEU A 136 7.77 7.34 -13.00
C LEU A 136 7.66 7.25 -11.48
N ASN A 137 8.59 7.87 -10.75
CA ASN A 137 8.58 7.90 -9.29
C ASN A 137 7.34 8.63 -8.76
N GLU A 138 6.96 9.76 -9.35
CA GLU A 138 5.75 10.50 -8.96
C GLU A 138 4.50 9.62 -9.11
N ARG A 139 4.39 8.87 -10.23
CA ARG A 139 3.29 7.93 -10.43
C ARG A 139 3.30 6.81 -9.39
N ILE A 140 4.45 6.21 -9.11
CA ILE A 140 4.59 5.16 -8.10
C ILE A 140 4.17 5.70 -6.72
N GLN A 141 4.57 6.93 -6.36
CA GLN A 141 4.17 7.55 -5.10
C GLN A 141 2.65 7.76 -5.00
N ARG A 142 2.02 8.29 -6.05
CA ARG A 142 0.56 8.44 -6.10
C ARG A 142 -0.17 7.09 -6.01
N ASP A 143 0.34 6.05 -6.67
CA ASP A 143 -0.24 4.71 -6.61
C ASP A 143 -0.12 4.12 -5.19
N LEU A 144 1.03 4.31 -4.52
CA LEU A 144 1.23 3.89 -3.12
C LEU A 144 0.33 4.65 -2.14
N GLU A 145 0.15 5.96 -2.34
CA GLU A 145 -0.75 6.78 -1.53
C GLU A 145 -2.21 6.33 -1.68
N ASN A 146 -2.67 6.07 -2.91
CA ASN A 146 -4.00 5.54 -3.16
C ASN A 146 -4.21 4.15 -2.52
N GLN A 147 -3.21 3.27 -2.59
CA GLN A 147 -3.26 1.97 -1.91
C GLN A 147 -3.35 2.13 -0.40
N ARG A 148 -2.59 3.05 0.19
CA ARG A 148 -2.64 3.38 1.61
C ARG A 148 -4.03 3.88 2.03
N LEU A 149 -4.57 4.87 1.32
CA LEU A 149 -5.90 5.42 1.59
C LEU A 149 -6.98 4.35 1.45
N SER A 150 -6.89 3.48 0.43
CA SER A 150 -7.83 2.38 0.25
C SER A 150 -7.76 1.36 1.39
N ALA A 151 -6.56 1.05 1.88
CA ALA A 151 -6.35 0.16 3.02
C ALA A 151 -6.90 0.78 4.32
N GLU A 152 -6.64 2.05 4.56
CA GLU A 152 -7.14 2.80 5.72
C GLU A 152 -8.67 2.89 5.72
N LEU A 153 -9.28 3.22 4.57
CA LEU A 153 -10.73 3.20 4.40
C LEU A 153 -11.32 1.81 4.61
N SER A 154 -10.64 0.75 4.15
CA SER A 154 -11.10 -0.62 4.34
C SER A 154 -11.02 -1.03 5.81
N PHE A 155 -9.96 -0.62 6.51
CA PHE A 155 -9.81 -0.82 7.95
C PHE A 155 -10.91 -0.09 8.73
N LEU A 156 -11.13 1.19 8.47
CA LEU A 156 -12.20 1.98 9.09
C LEU A 156 -13.58 1.37 8.82
N LYS A 157 -13.86 0.95 7.58
CA LYS A 157 -15.11 0.25 7.25
C LYS A 157 -15.28 -1.06 7.99
N SER A 158 -14.18 -1.78 8.26
CA SER A 158 -14.22 -3.07 8.97
C SER A 158 -14.50 -2.94 10.46
N GLN A 159 -14.26 -1.75 11.07
CA GLN A 159 -14.62 -1.49 12.47
C GLN A 159 -16.14 -1.44 12.68
N ILE A 160 -16.92 -1.20 11.62
CA ILE A 160 -18.37 -1.32 11.64
C ILE A 160 -18.72 -2.72 11.15
N ASN A 161 -19.59 -3.45 11.86
CA ASN A 161 -20.16 -4.72 11.38
C ASN A 161 -21.48 -4.42 10.61
N PRO A 162 -21.48 -4.32 9.27
CA PRO A 162 -22.66 -3.88 8.51
C PRO A 162 -23.84 -4.86 8.67
N HIS A 163 -23.52 -6.15 8.82
CA HIS A 163 -24.52 -7.19 8.99
C HIS A 163 -25.21 -7.07 10.35
N PHE A 164 -24.45 -6.84 11.42
CA PHE A 164 -25.04 -6.53 12.72
C PHE A 164 -25.92 -5.29 12.64
N LEU A 165 -25.44 -4.21 12.03
CA LEU A 165 -26.19 -2.96 11.90
C LEU A 165 -27.53 -3.16 11.17
N PHE A 166 -27.50 -3.81 10.01
CA PHE A 166 -28.70 -4.07 9.21
C PHE A 166 -29.71 -4.93 9.97
N ASN A 167 -29.26 -5.98 10.64
CA ASN A 167 -30.12 -6.85 11.43
C ASN A 167 -30.73 -6.15 12.65
N SER A 168 -29.93 -5.31 13.33
CA SER A 168 -30.39 -4.51 14.46
C SER A 168 -31.46 -3.50 14.02
N LEU A 169 -31.25 -2.81 12.89
CA LEU A 169 -32.24 -1.89 12.32
C LEU A 169 -33.53 -2.61 11.90
N ASN A 170 -33.45 -3.78 11.28
CA ASN A 170 -34.64 -4.56 10.91
C ASN A 170 -35.43 -5.04 12.14
N SER A 171 -34.72 -5.39 13.22
CA SER A 171 -35.35 -5.77 14.49
C SER A 171 -36.07 -4.57 15.09
N ILE A 172 -35.43 -3.40 15.14
CA ILE A 172 -36.03 -2.15 15.61
C ILE A 172 -37.22 -1.76 14.74
N TYR A 173 -37.13 -1.87 13.42
CA TYR A 173 -38.24 -1.63 12.51
C TYR A 173 -39.44 -2.54 12.83
N SER A 174 -39.17 -3.82 13.09
CA SER A 174 -40.22 -4.79 13.45
C SER A 174 -40.88 -4.43 14.78
N LEU A 175 -40.10 -4.02 15.79
CA LEU A 175 -40.61 -3.53 17.08
C LEU A 175 -41.46 -2.27 16.91
N ALA A 176 -40.99 -1.31 16.12
CA ALA A 176 -41.69 -0.06 15.84
C ALA A 176 -43.02 -0.33 15.11
N TYR A 177 -43.00 -1.23 14.12
CA TYR A 177 -44.20 -1.66 13.40
C TYR A 177 -45.23 -2.33 14.33
N GLN A 178 -44.75 -3.14 15.28
CA GLN A 178 -45.57 -3.79 16.31
C GLN A 178 -45.95 -2.86 17.48
N ARG A 179 -45.48 -1.60 17.49
CA ARG A 179 -45.65 -0.64 18.60
C ARG A 179 -45.17 -1.19 19.95
N SER A 180 -44.06 -1.93 19.93
CA SER A 180 -43.49 -2.49 21.15
C SER A 180 -42.98 -1.38 22.08
N GLU A 181 -43.27 -1.50 23.37
CA GLU A 181 -42.75 -0.61 24.42
C GLU A 181 -41.22 -0.65 24.53
N THR A 182 -40.57 -1.72 24.03
CA THR A 182 -39.11 -1.88 24.03
C THR A 182 -38.40 -1.14 22.89
N THR A 183 -39.14 -0.54 21.95
CA THR A 183 -38.56 0.14 20.78
C THR A 183 -37.60 1.28 21.15
N PRO A 184 -37.95 2.21 22.08
CA PRO A 184 -37.05 3.30 22.46
C PRO A 184 -35.75 2.80 23.09
N ASP A 185 -35.83 1.76 23.92
CA ASP A 185 -34.66 1.16 24.58
C ASP A 185 -33.71 0.50 23.56
N ALA A 186 -34.27 -0.21 22.56
CA ALA A 186 -33.48 -0.80 21.48
C ALA A 186 -32.75 0.26 20.64
N ILE A 187 -33.39 1.41 20.37
CA ILE A 187 -32.77 2.54 19.67
C ILE A 187 -31.63 3.13 20.50
N LEU A 188 -31.85 3.36 21.80
CA LEU A 188 -30.82 3.89 22.70
C LEU A 188 -29.60 2.97 22.75
N LYS A 189 -29.80 1.66 22.96
CA LYS A 189 -28.72 0.66 22.98
C LYS A 189 -27.93 0.63 21.67
N LEU A 190 -28.62 0.67 20.52
CA LEU A 190 -27.94 0.75 19.23
C LEU A 190 -27.12 2.04 19.10
N SER A 191 -27.65 3.18 19.55
CA SER A 191 -26.94 4.45 19.54
C SER A 191 -25.67 4.41 20.40
N GLU A 192 -25.71 3.79 21.58
CA GLU A 192 -24.55 3.66 22.46
C GLU A 192 -23.49 2.71 21.88
N ILE A 193 -23.90 1.59 21.31
CA ILE A 193 -23.02 0.66 20.59
C ILE A 193 -22.32 1.39 19.43
N MET A 194 -23.06 2.19 18.64
CA MET A 194 -22.48 2.98 17.55
C MET A 194 -21.52 4.05 18.05
N ARG A 195 -21.88 4.78 19.12
CA ARG A 195 -21.01 5.81 19.70
C ARG A 195 -19.68 5.22 20.14
N TYR A 196 -19.71 4.07 20.82
CA TYR A 196 -18.50 3.37 21.25
C TYR A 196 -17.60 2.98 20.07
N MET A 197 -18.17 2.34 19.04
CA MET A 197 -17.41 1.88 17.87
C MET A 197 -16.87 3.00 16.98
N LEU A 198 -17.48 4.19 16.98
CA LEU A 198 -17.06 5.29 16.11
C LEU A 198 -16.08 6.25 16.78
N TYR A 199 -16.21 6.45 18.09
CA TYR A 199 -15.50 7.52 18.79
C TYR A 199 -14.63 7.03 19.93
N GLU A 200 -14.98 5.92 20.58
CA GLU A 200 -14.37 5.53 21.86
C GLU A 200 -13.37 4.38 21.73
N CYS A 201 -13.41 3.59 20.65
CA CYS A 201 -12.51 2.44 20.44
C CYS A 201 -11.29 2.74 19.55
N ASN A 202 -10.99 4.02 19.28
CA ASN A 202 -9.88 4.41 18.38
C ASN A 202 -8.51 4.46 19.07
N ASP A 203 -8.49 4.38 20.40
CA ASP A 203 -7.27 4.33 21.20
C ASP A 203 -6.75 2.88 21.36
N ASN A 204 -5.49 2.73 21.77
CA ASN A 204 -4.87 1.41 22.00
C ASN A 204 -5.58 0.62 23.11
N GLU A 205 -6.08 1.32 24.12
CA GLU A 205 -6.80 0.78 25.28
C GLU A 205 -7.96 1.70 25.66
N VAL A 206 -8.96 1.12 26.32
CA VAL A 206 -10.14 1.80 26.85
C VAL A 206 -10.43 1.32 28.27
N SER A 207 -11.19 2.09 29.05
CA SER A 207 -11.59 1.63 30.37
C SER A 207 -12.43 0.35 30.25
N LEU A 208 -12.14 -0.61 31.13
CA LEU A 208 -12.87 -1.87 31.18
C LEU A 208 -14.37 -1.64 31.38
N GLU A 209 -14.74 -0.62 32.15
CA GLU A 209 -16.13 -0.19 32.35
C GLU A 209 -16.86 0.08 31.02
N LYS A 210 -16.21 0.79 30.08
CA LYS A 210 -16.80 1.10 28.77
C LYS A 210 -16.94 -0.14 27.89
N GLU A 211 -15.93 -1.02 27.87
CA GLU A 211 -16.01 -2.29 27.15
C GLU A 211 -17.17 -3.14 27.71
N LEU A 212 -17.30 -3.26 29.03
CA LEU A 212 -18.40 -4.02 29.66
C LEU A 212 -19.77 -3.41 29.39
N GLN A 213 -19.91 -2.08 29.43
CA GLN A 213 -21.15 -1.39 29.07
C GLN A 213 -21.52 -1.64 27.60
N TYR A 214 -20.53 -1.62 26.70
CA TYR A 214 -20.71 -1.97 25.29
C TYR A 214 -21.19 -3.42 25.13
N LEU A 215 -20.58 -4.39 25.83
CA LEU A 215 -20.99 -5.80 25.79
C LEU A 215 -22.41 -6.00 26.33
N GLN A 216 -22.75 -5.33 27.44
CA GLN A 216 -24.09 -5.38 28.02
C GLN A 216 -25.14 -4.88 27.04
N ASN A 217 -24.91 -3.70 26.42
CA ASN A 217 -25.82 -3.15 25.42
C ASN A 217 -25.96 -4.07 24.21
N TYR A 218 -24.86 -4.67 23.75
CA TYR A 218 -24.87 -5.64 22.65
C TYR A 218 -25.73 -6.86 23.00
N ILE A 219 -25.50 -7.48 24.16
CA ILE A 219 -26.23 -8.67 24.61
C ILE A 219 -27.72 -8.38 24.76
N GLU A 220 -28.08 -7.24 25.36
CA GLU A 220 -29.49 -6.85 25.49
C GLU A 220 -30.17 -6.63 24.13
N LEU A 221 -29.47 -5.99 23.18
CA LEU A 221 -30.01 -5.83 21.83
C LEU A 221 -30.18 -7.18 21.13
N GLN A 222 -29.27 -8.12 21.35
CA GLN A 222 -29.40 -9.50 20.87
C GLN A 222 -30.60 -10.21 21.51
N LYS A 223 -30.80 -10.10 22.83
CA LYS A 223 -31.99 -10.66 23.52
C LYS A 223 -33.28 -10.14 22.91
N ILE A 224 -33.36 -8.85 22.62
CA ILE A 224 -34.51 -8.23 21.95
C ILE A 224 -34.73 -8.85 20.55
N ARG A 225 -33.65 -9.00 19.76
CA ARG A 225 -33.72 -9.59 18.41
C ARG A 225 -34.24 -11.03 18.41
N PHE A 226 -33.76 -11.86 19.34
CA PHE A 226 -34.19 -13.26 19.46
C PHE A 226 -35.54 -13.42 20.18
N GLY A 227 -36.05 -12.34 20.80
CA GLY A 227 -37.32 -12.31 21.49
C GLY A 227 -37.37 -13.24 22.71
N LYS A 228 -38.59 -13.65 23.10
CA LYS A 228 -38.86 -14.51 24.29
C LYS A 228 -38.20 -15.90 24.27
N LYS A 229 -37.50 -16.25 23.17
CA LYS A 229 -36.81 -17.53 23.03
C LYS A 229 -35.30 -17.44 23.29
N SER A 230 -34.75 -16.26 23.54
CA SER A 230 -33.32 -16.11 23.83
C SER A 230 -32.99 -16.51 25.26
N TYR A 231 -32.27 -17.61 25.45
CA TYR A 231 -31.79 -18.04 26.76
C TYR A 231 -30.30 -17.72 26.91
N ILE A 232 -30.00 -16.70 27.71
CA ILE A 232 -28.64 -16.22 27.96
C ILE A 232 -28.47 -15.98 29.46
N ASP A 233 -27.53 -16.68 30.09
CA ASP A 233 -27.08 -16.40 31.45
C ASP A 233 -25.84 -15.51 31.35
N PHE A 234 -26.02 -14.21 31.59
CA PHE A 234 -24.93 -13.24 31.58
C PHE A 234 -24.70 -12.71 33.00
N LYS A 235 -23.49 -12.90 33.52
CA LYS A 235 -23.06 -12.41 34.84
C LYS A 235 -21.75 -11.67 34.74
N ILE A 236 -21.68 -10.54 35.44
CA ILE A 236 -20.45 -9.79 35.70
C ILE A 236 -20.27 -9.75 37.21
N ASN A 237 -19.15 -10.24 37.70
CA ASN A 237 -18.78 -10.25 39.12
C ASN A 237 -17.49 -9.44 39.34
N GLY A 238 -17.36 -8.86 40.53
CA GLY A 238 -16.14 -8.16 40.95
C GLY A 238 -16.23 -6.64 40.84
N LYS A 239 -15.09 -5.95 41.02
CA LYS A 239 -15.03 -4.49 41.05
C LYS A 239 -14.19 -3.98 39.89
N VAL A 240 -14.83 -3.20 39.03
CA VAL A 240 -14.16 -2.45 37.96
C VAL A 240 -13.73 -1.11 38.56
N ASP A 241 -12.44 -0.87 38.63
CA ASP A 241 -11.82 0.31 39.21
C ASP A 241 -10.51 0.65 38.47
N GLY A 242 -10.63 1.46 37.42
CA GLY A 242 -9.48 1.99 36.68
C GLY A 242 -8.79 1.06 35.68
N GLN A 243 -9.14 -0.23 35.62
CA GLN A 243 -8.50 -1.16 34.68
C GLN A 243 -8.77 -0.78 33.21
N GLN A 244 -7.79 -1.07 32.35
CA GLN A 244 -7.84 -0.81 30.91
C GLN A 244 -7.83 -2.12 30.13
N ILE A 245 -8.45 -2.14 28.97
CA ILE A 245 -8.49 -3.29 28.07
C ILE A 245 -8.38 -2.83 26.62
N VAL A 246 -7.80 -3.67 25.76
CA VAL A 246 -7.86 -3.49 24.31
C VAL A 246 -9.33 -3.53 23.86
N PRO A 247 -9.83 -2.50 23.14
CA PRO A 247 -11.24 -2.42 22.80
C PRO A 247 -11.66 -3.51 21.81
N LEU A 248 -12.94 -3.90 21.88
CA LEU A 248 -13.58 -4.87 20.98
C LEU A 248 -12.87 -6.23 20.98
N LEU A 249 -12.23 -6.60 22.09
CA LEU A 249 -11.53 -7.89 22.22
C LEU A 249 -12.52 -9.00 22.56
N LEU A 250 -13.37 -8.76 23.57
CA LEU A 250 -14.28 -9.77 24.12
C LEU A 250 -15.49 -10.00 23.22
N ILE A 251 -15.92 -8.96 22.49
CA ILE A 251 -17.07 -9.02 21.59
C ILE A 251 -16.92 -10.08 20.51
N ALA A 252 -15.71 -10.35 20.04
CA ALA A 252 -15.47 -11.36 19.01
C ALA A 252 -15.89 -12.77 19.45
N PHE A 253 -15.72 -13.11 20.73
CA PHE A 253 -16.18 -14.39 21.29
C PHE A 253 -17.70 -14.41 21.44
N ILE A 254 -18.29 -13.29 21.85
CA ILE A 254 -19.74 -13.13 22.01
C ILE A 254 -20.45 -13.25 20.65
N GLU A 255 -19.97 -12.55 19.62
CA GLU A 255 -20.49 -12.66 18.26
C GLU A 255 -20.42 -14.09 17.74
N ASN A 256 -19.33 -14.79 18.01
CA ASN A 256 -19.16 -16.19 17.63
C ASN A 256 -20.22 -17.08 18.30
N ALA A 257 -20.46 -16.89 19.59
CA ALA A 257 -21.48 -17.64 20.32
C ALA A 257 -22.90 -17.35 19.81
N PHE A 258 -23.23 -16.10 19.46
CA PHE A 258 -24.53 -15.78 18.88
C PHE A 258 -24.71 -16.26 17.44
N LYS A 259 -23.62 -16.35 16.67
CA LYS A 259 -23.65 -16.78 15.27
C LYS A 259 -23.76 -18.30 15.13
N HIS A 260 -23.04 -19.04 15.97
CA HIS A 260 -22.94 -20.50 15.89
C HIS A 260 -23.73 -21.23 16.99
N GLY A 261 -24.21 -20.50 17.99
CA GLY A 261 -24.92 -21.04 19.14
C GLY A 261 -26.41 -21.19 18.91
N VAL A 262 -26.99 -22.21 19.55
CA VAL A 262 -28.44 -22.36 19.66
C VAL A 262 -28.94 -21.49 20.81
N ALA A 263 -29.36 -20.26 20.52
CA ALA A 263 -29.90 -19.34 21.54
C ALA A 263 -31.37 -19.59 21.90
N ASN A 264 -32.08 -20.43 21.12
CA ASN A 264 -33.54 -20.61 21.18
C ASN A 264 -34.02 -21.79 22.05
N ASP A 265 -33.13 -22.47 22.77
CA ASP A 265 -33.43 -23.65 23.58
C ASP A 265 -33.12 -23.39 25.07
N PRO A 266 -34.10 -23.50 25.98
CA PRO A 266 -33.90 -23.27 27.41
C PRO A 266 -32.88 -24.24 28.05
N GLY A 267 -32.71 -25.45 27.50
CA GLY A 267 -31.72 -26.41 27.98
C GLY A 267 -30.30 -26.12 27.50
N SER A 268 -30.13 -25.15 26.60
CA SER A 268 -28.88 -24.89 25.87
C SER A 268 -28.48 -23.42 25.90
N ALA A 269 -28.79 -22.71 27.00
CA ALA A 269 -28.53 -21.29 27.14
C ALA A 269 -27.06 -20.93 26.89
N ILE A 270 -26.81 -19.79 26.23
CA ILE A 270 -25.46 -19.22 26.13
C ILE A 270 -25.08 -18.76 27.54
N ARG A 271 -24.03 -19.35 28.10
CA ARG A 271 -23.50 -18.98 29.42
C ARG A 271 -22.32 -18.04 29.23
N LEU A 272 -22.39 -16.87 29.84
CA LEU A 272 -21.34 -15.86 29.80
C LEU A 272 -21.07 -15.34 31.20
N LEU A 273 -19.81 -15.46 31.62
CA LEU A 273 -19.34 -15.00 32.93
C LEU A 273 -18.11 -14.14 32.72
N ILE A 274 -18.12 -12.96 33.34
CA ILE A 274 -16.97 -12.08 33.44
C ILE A 274 -16.69 -11.86 34.92
N GLU A 275 -15.49 -12.20 35.37
CA GLU A 275 -15.04 -11.93 36.73
C GLU A 275 -13.83 -10.99 36.66
N VAL A 276 -13.88 -9.93 37.46
CA VAL A 276 -12.87 -8.87 37.47
C VAL A 276 -12.33 -8.73 38.88
N ASP A 277 -11.02 -8.86 39.02
CA ASP A 277 -10.29 -8.46 40.22
C ASP A 277 -9.42 -7.22 39.95
N GLU A 278 -8.57 -6.83 40.92
CA GLU A 278 -7.74 -5.63 40.79
C GLU A 278 -6.81 -5.65 39.56
N SER A 279 -6.35 -6.83 39.13
CA SER A 279 -5.33 -6.98 38.09
C SER A 279 -5.64 -8.05 37.04
N HIS A 280 -6.70 -8.84 37.22
CA HIS A 280 -7.07 -9.91 36.29
C HIS A 280 -8.51 -9.77 35.84
N LEU A 281 -8.70 -10.15 34.57
CA LEU A 281 -10.01 -10.40 34.01
C LEU A 281 -10.11 -11.85 33.59
N TYR A 282 -11.10 -12.54 34.13
CA TYR A 282 -11.51 -13.86 33.70
C TYR A 282 -12.79 -13.73 32.86
N PHE A 283 -12.74 -14.23 31.63
CA PHE A 283 -13.85 -14.28 30.69
C PHE A 283 -14.14 -15.72 30.32
N PHE A 284 -15.39 -16.12 30.50
CA PHE A 284 -15.89 -17.45 30.15
C PHE A 284 -17.13 -17.31 29.27
N ILE A 285 -17.14 -18.03 28.15
CA ILE A 285 -18.34 -18.17 27.32
C ILE A 285 -18.50 -19.62 26.84
N GLN A 286 -19.73 -20.12 26.92
CA GLN A 286 -20.10 -21.44 26.42
C GLN A 286 -21.42 -21.39 25.67
N ASN A 287 -21.48 -22.05 24.51
CA ASN A 287 -22.70 -22.23 23.75
C ASN A 287 -22.82 -23.65 23.18
N ARG A 288 -24.05 -24.12 22.99
CA ARG A 288 -24.31 -25.35 22.22
C ARG A 288 -24.14 -25.10 20.73
N LYS A 289 -23.48 -26.00 20.01
CA LYS A 289 -23.24 -25.91 18.56
C LYS A 289 -24.52 -26.27 17.79
N HIS A 290 -24.67 -25.66 16.62
CA HIS A 290 -25.71 -26.06 15.67
C HIS A 290 -25.28 -27.36 14.96
N ASN A 291 -26.11 -28.42 14.95
CA ASN A 291 -25.78 -29.71 14.32
C ASN A 291 -25.50 -29.64 12.80
N ASN A 292 -25.84 -28.54 12.13
CA ASN A 292 -25.79 -28.41 10.67
C ASN A 292 -24.63 -27.56 10.12
N ASN A 293 -23.74 -27.00 10.95
CA ASN A 293 -22.63 -26.17 10.45
C ASN A 293 -21.30 -26.93 10.50
N MET A 294 -20.94 -27.56 9.37
CA MET A 294 -19.59 -28.04 9.07
C MET A 294 -18.64 -26.93 8.56
N ASP A 295 -19.01 -25.66 8.72
CA ASP A 295 -18.04 -24.58 8.54
C ASP A 295 -17.11 -24.60 9.76
N ASN A 296 -15.83 -24.92 9.53
CA ASN A 296 -14.76 -24.93 10.52
C ASN A 296 -15.01 -23.89 11.63
N LEU A 297 -15.36 -24.35 12.85
CA LEU A 297 -15.47 -23.49 14.02
C LEU A 297 -14.06 -22.95 14.34
N GLY A 298 -13.80 -21.74 13.87
CA GLY A 298 -12.44 -21.19 13.82
C GLY A 298 -12.30 -20.16 12.72
N GLY A 299 -13.34 -19.35 12.49
CA GLY A 299 -13.34 -18.33 11.45
C GLY A 299 -12.18 -17.33 11.62
N ILE A 300 -11.94 -16.54 10.56
CA ILE A 300 -10.93 -15.47 10.49
C ILE A 300 -10.91 -14.59 11.76
N GLY A 301 -12.06 -14.40 12.41
CA GLY A 301 -12.20 -13.65 13.67
C GLY A 301 -11.37 -14.19 14.84
N LEU A 302 -11.38 -15.50 15.11
CA LEU A 302 -10.63 -16.08 16.24
C LEU A 302 -9.11 -16.06 16.01
N ILE A 303 -8.69 -16.29 14.77
CA ILE A 303 -7.28 -16.16 14.37
C ILE A 303 -6.80 -14.72 14.60
N ASN A 304 -7.63 -13.73 14.25
CA ASN A 304 -7.32 -12.32 14.47
C ASN A 304 -7.28 -11.96 15.96
N VAL A 305 -8.19 -12.50 16.78
CA VAL A 305 -8.18 -12.28 18.23
C VAL A 305 -6.91 -12.84 18.86
N LYS A 306 -6.54 -14.09 18.54
CA LYS A 306 -5.31 -14.70 19.06
C LYS A 306 -4.07 -13.88 18.67
N ARG A 307 -4.00 -13.43 17.41
CA ARG A 307 -2.91 -12.56 16.96
C ARG A 307 -2.88 -11.21 17.69
N ARG A 308 -4.04 -10.62 18.00
CA ARG A 308 -4.10 -9.38 18.80
C ARG A 308 -3.62 -9.62 20.22
N LEU A 309 -4.03 -10.73 20.85
CA LEU A 309 -3.56 -11.12 22.18
C LEU A 309 -2.04 -11.32 22.22
N ASP A 310 -1.47 -12.03 21.24
CA ASP A 310 -0.01 -12.25 21.12
C ASP A 310 0.78 -10.93 21.00
N LEU A 311 0.21 -9.92 20.35
CA LEU A 311 0.86 -8.62 20.14
C LEU A 311 0.70 -7.65 21.31
N LEU A 312 -0.45 -7.65 21.99
CA LEU A 312 -0.82 -6.62 22.97
C LEU A 312 -0.72 -7.12 24.43
N TYR A 313 -0.80 -8.43 24.65
CA TYR A 313 -0.68 -9.06 25.97
C TYR A 313 0.42 -10.14 26.01
N PRO A 314 1.64 -9.90 25.50
CA PRO A 314 2.67 -10.94 25.45
C PRO A 314 2.99 -11.47 26.86
N GLY A 315 2.73 -12.76 27.09
CA GLY A 315 2.92 -13.41 28.40
C GLY A 315 1.95 -12.99 29.50
N ARG A 316 0.93 -12.17 29.18
CA ARG A 316 -0.09 -11.62 30.09
C ARG A 316 -1.50 -12.15 29.78
N TYR A 317 -1.60 -13.27 29.05
CA TYR A 317 -2.88 -13.90 28.78
C TYR A 317 -2.78 -15.42 28.74
N LYS A 318 -3.91 -16.07 29.06
CA LYS A 318 -4.15 -17.49 28.80
C LYS A 318 -5.48 -17.65 28.10
N LEU A 319 -5.47 -18.25 26.91
CA LEU A 319 -6.67 -18.52 26.11
C LEU A 319 -6.81 -20.03 25.89
N ASP A 320 -7.88 -20.60 26.43
CA ASP A 320 -8.26 -22.00 26.25
C ASP A 320 -9.57 -22.07 25.45
N ILE A 321 -9.53 -22.75 24.30
CA ILE A 321 -10.70 -22.97 23.45
C ILE A 321 -10.94 -24.47 23.33
N ILE A 322 -12.12 -24.91 23.74
CA ILE A 322 -12.54 -26.30 23.71
C ILE A 322 -13.72 -26.41 22.73
N ASP A 323 -13.44 -26.98 21.55
CA ASP A 323 -14.47 -27.31 20.57
C ASP A 323 -14.91 -28.77 20.73
N GLY A 324 -15.96 -28.98 21.53
CA GLY A 324 -16.55 -30.30 21.76
C GLY A 324 -17.53 -30.72 20.66
N ASN A 325 -18.09 -31.93 20.81
CA ASN A 325 -19.11 -32.44 19.88
C ASN A 325 -20.40 -31.62 19.94
N GLU A 326 -20.86 -31.28 21.14
CA GLU A 326 -22.13 -30.56 21.34
C GLU A 326 -21.95 -29.11 21.77
N THR A 327 -20.84 -28.76 22.41
CA THR A 327 -20.61 -27.45 23.02
C THR A 327 -19.30 -26.85 22.57
N TYR A 328 -19.29 -25.54 22.40
CA TYR A 328 -18.11 -24.72 22.19
C TYR A 328 -17.88 -23.89 23.45
N THR A 329 -16.67 -23.94 24.01
CA THR A 329 -16.29 -23.21 25.24
C THR A 329 -15.02 -22.40 24.98
N CYS A 330 -14.99 -21.16 25.47
CA CYS A 330 -13.83 -20.30 25.42
C CYS A 330 -13.59 -19.67 26.80
N GLU A 331 -12.37 -19.81 27.29
CA GLU A 331 -11.87 -19.27 28.55
C GLU A 331 -10.67 -18.37 28.26
N LEU A 332 -10.74 -17.12 28.71
CA LEU A 332 -9.67 -16.14 28.57
C LEU A 332 -9.38 -15.55 29.94
N THR A 333 -8.13 -15.65 30.36
CA THR A 333 -7.60 -14.88 31.51
C THR A 333 -6.65 -13.82 30.97
N LEU A 334 -6.80 -12.58 31.41
CA LEU A 334 -5.93 -11.46 31.09
C LEU A 334 -5.36 -10.86 32.38
N ASP A 335 -4.08 -10.49 32.35
CA ASP A 335 -3.47 -9.61 33.34
C ASP A 335 -3.56 -8.18 32.79
N LEU A 336 -4.44 -7.36 33.36
CA LEU A 336 -4.80 -6.03 32.88
C LEU A 336 -3.71 -4.99 33.18
#